data_AF-A0AAV6D679-F1
#
_entry.id   AF-A0AAV6D679-F1
#
_cell.length_a   1.000
_cell.length_b   1.000
_cell.length_c   1.000
_cell.angle_alpha   90.00
_cell.angle_beta   90.00
_cell.angle_gamma   90.00
#
_symmetry.space_group_name_H-M   'P 1'
#
loop_
_entity.id
_entity.type
_entity.pdbx_description
1 polymer ?
#
loop_
_entity_poly.entity_id
_entity_poly.type
_entity_poly.pdbx_seq_one_letter_code
_entity_poly.pdbx_strand_id
1 'polypeptide(L)'
;MKRGRKIKNTRHACPRLHGFSPEQKRQRRLEQTREWRRRNPAKNKSSRKPIKLFAIKPQRQCVICLFRVGFTESTIAKILHITKGNVGVIVHRVGISRIPSRFSRNMIKRVPLENVAVRLIVQQYRRENPILKLFDETRHWWNHPVRKAWSSIKSYRKNSKVHLAKKLTGFKCKFCGCDASAIPEKRRKAGLKYCSVKCERKARIAAEKLRIQSDPQLWQRKREARKRCYHRTRRERPEVYAAEVRRKLDNPQYRVAKNHRSRIFYLVRKGVMVKTQTSLKYFGCTPTHLKQHLESQFKFGMTWENYGKVWHVDHKKPLGGKLFDLTNPKDCEIAFNWSNLQPLFAEENLRKSNKIIDV
;
A
#
# COMPACT_ATOMS: atom_id res chain seq x y z
N MET A 1 -2.74 -20.84 34.26
CA MET A 1 -2.34 -19.53 34.82
C MET A 1 -1.64 -18.66 33.76
N LYS A 2 -2.33 -17.67 33.17
CA LYS A 2 -1.70 -16.69 32.25
C LYS A 2 -1.81 -15.30 32.88
N ARG A 3 -0.72 -14.79 33.45
CA ARG A 3 -0.64 -13.43 34.00
C ARG A 3 -0.58 -12.42 32.85
N GLY A 4 -1.75 -11.91 32.45
CA GLY A 4 -1.86 -10.76 31.56
C GLY A 4 -1.42 -9.49 32.28
N ARG A 5 -0.27 -8.93 31.92
CA ARG A 5 0.10 -7.54 32.29
C ARG A 5 -0.87 -6.58 31.58
N LYS A 6 -2.00 -6.28 32.21
CA LYS A 6 -2.80 -5.08 31.91
C LYS A 6 -1.93 -3.87 32.28
N ILE A 7 -1.27 -3.27 31.30
CA ILE A 7 -0.74 -1.91 31.46
C ILE A 7 -1.98 -1.01 31.57
N LYS A 8 -2.42 -0.72 32.80
CA LYS A 8 -3.42 0.31 33.07
C LYS A 8 -2.82 1.62 32.58
N ASN A 9 -3.26 2.08 31.41
CA ASN A 9 -2.95 3.40 30.89
C ASN A 9 -3.80 4.40 31.70
N THR A 10 -3.39 4.68 32.94
CA THR A 10 -3.97 5.76 33.75
C THR A 10 -3.48 7.08 33.19
N ARG A 11 -4.02 7.47 32.02
CA ARG A 11 -4.11 8.89 31.67
C ARG A 11 -4.92 9.52 32.80
N HIS A 12 -4.23 10.08 33.80
CA HIS A 12 -4.85 10.94 34.78
C HIS A 12 -5.44 12.09 33.96
N ALA A 13 -6.75 12.07 33.80
CA ALA A 13 -7.49 13.16 33.21
C ALA A 13 -7.17 14.38 34.06
N CYS A 14 -6.48 15.37 33.48
CA CYS A 14 -6.31 16.66 34.12
C CYS A 14 -7.73 17.20 34.34
N PRO A 15 -8.17 17.50 35.58
CA PRO A 15 -9.50 18.05 35.82
C PRO A 15 -9.68 19.27 34.92
N ARG A 16 -10.72 19.25 34.08
CA ARG A 16 -10.96 20.35 33.14
C ARG A 16 -11.18 21.62 33.96
N LEU A 17 -10.23 22.56 33.87
CA LEU A 17 -10.27 23.86 34.55
C LEU A 17 -11.30 24.79 33.89
N HIS A 18 -12.58 24.42 33.91
CA HIS A 18 -13.66 25.35 33.59
C HIS A 18 -13.78 26.37 34.72
N GLY A 19 -14.00 27.65 34.39
CA GLY A 19 -14.14 28.74 35.36
C GLY A 19 -12.86 29.51 35.78
N PHE A 20 -11.66 29.02 35.45
CA PHE A 20 -10.41 29.73 35.81
C PHE A 20 -9.96 30.72 34.72
N SER A 21 -9.45 31.88 35.14
CA SER A 21 -8.79 32.84 34.25
C SER A 21 -7.53 32.25 33.60
N PRO A 22 -7.07 32.78 32.44
CA PRO A 22 -5.85 32.30 31.79
C PRO A 22 -4.62 32.29 32.71
N GLU A 23 -4.54 33.26 33.62
CA GLU A 23 -3.44 33.46 34.55
C GLU A 23 -3.47 32.45 35.70
N GLN A 24 -4.66 32.18 36.26
CA GLN A 24 -4.86 31.13 37.27
C GLN A 24 -4.56 29.73 36.69
N LYS A 25 -4.93 29.48 35.43
CA LYS A 25 -4.58 28.24 34.71
C LYS A 25 -3.07 28.09 34.49
N ARG A 26 -2.33 29.19 34.40
CA ARG A 26 -0.87 29.19 34.25
C ARG A 26 -0.18 28.90 35.58
N GLN A 27 -0.61 29.54 36.67
CA GLN A 27 -0.07 29.31 38.01
C GLN A 27 -0.28 27.86 38.47
N ARG A 28 -1.49 27.30 38.33
CA ARG A 28 -1.75 25.89 38.68
C ARG A 28 -0.91 24.90 37.88
N ARG A 29 -0.62 25.17 36.60
CA ARG A 29 0.27 24.32 35.79
C ARG A 29 1.72 24.39 36.29
N LEU A 30 2.18 25.57 36.74
CA LEU A 30 3.50 25.74 37.33
C LEU A 30 3.62 24.99 38.66
N GLU A 31 2.60 25.06 39.51
CA GLU A 31 2.54 24.29 40.77
C GLU A 31 2.53 22.79 40.55
N GLN A 32 1.67 22.27 39.67
CA GLN A 32 1.65 20.85 39.33
C GLN A 32 3.01 20.36 38.79
N THR A 33 3.70 21.22 38.02
CA THR A 33 5.05 20.92 37.52
C THR A 33 6.08 20.91 38.65
N ARG A 34 6.00 21.84 39.62
CA ARG A 34 6.86 21.89 40.80
C ARG A 34 6.64 20.68 41.70
N GLU A 35 5.39 20.30 41.93
CA GLU A 35 5.01 19.15 42.75
C GLU A 35 5.47 17.83 42.12
N TRP A 36 5.30 17.69 40.79
CA TRP A 36 5.81 16.53 40.06
C TRP A 36 7.34 16.41 40.16
N ARG A 37 8.06 17.53 40.10
CA ARG A 37 9.52 17.57 40.27
C ARG A 37 9.94 17.15 41.68
N ARG A 38 9.24 17.59 42.73
CA ARG A 38 9.48 17.13 44.12
C ARG A 38 9.29 15.63 44.26
N ARG A 39 8.25 15.05 43.64
CA ARG A 39 7.95 13.61 43.69
C ARG A 39 8.89 12.73 42.86
N ASN A 40 9.74 13.30 41.99
CA ASN A 40 10.61 12.53 41.08
C ASN A 40 12.09 13.01 41.11
N PRO A 41 12.77 13.01 42.28
CA PRO A 41 14.10 13.60 42.42
C PRO A 41 15.18 12.90 41.58
N ALA A 42 15.08 11.58 41.36
CA ALA A 42 16.00 10.82 40.52
C ALA A 42 15.96 11.23 39.02
N LYS A 43 14.86 11.81 38.54
CA LYS A 43 14.74 12.35 37.17
C LYS A 43 15.28 13.78 37.05
N ASN A 44 15.58 14.43 38.18
CA ASN A 44 16.12 15.79 38.24
C ASN A 44 17.66 15.80 38.11
N LYS A 45 18.33 14.67 38.39
CA LYS A 45 19.77 14.45 38.13
C LYS A 45 20.03 14.07 36.66
N SER A 46 19.54 14.88 35.74
CA SER A 46 20.15 14.98 34.41
C SER A 46 21.21 16.06 34.50
N SER A 47 22.45 15.68 34.83
CA SER A 47 23.60 16.54 34.55
C SER A 47 23.44 17.13 33.15
N ARG A 48 23.53 18.45 33.03
CA ARG A 48 23.53 19.16 31.74
C ARG A 48 24.77 18.70 30.96
N LYS A 49 24.73 17.49 30.39
CA LYS A 49 25.77 17.05 29.47
C LYS A 49 25.68 17.98 28.27
N PRO A 50 26.78 18.64 27.86
CA PRO A 50 26.78 19.46 26.66
C PRO A 50 26.25 18.59 25.52
N ILE A 51 25.20 19.08 24.84
CA ILE A 51 24.62 18.38 23.70
C ILE A 51 25.72 18.38 22.64
N LYS A 52 26.46 17.26 22.50
CA LYS A 52 27.34 17.03 21.36
C LYS A 52 26.52 17.37 20.11
N LEU A 53 26.95 18.36 19.31
CA LEU A 53 26.19 18.87 18.16
C LEU A 53 25.70 17.73 17.22
N PHE A 54 26.39 16.59 17.22
CA PHE A 54 26.07 15.39 16.46
C PHE A 54 24.87 14.54 16.98
N ALA A 55 24.26 14.88 18.11
CA ALA A 55 23.12 14.15 18.71
C ALA A 55 21.74 14.78 18.40
N ILE A 56 21.70 15.76 17.49
CA ILE A 56 20.49 16.50 17.14
C ILE A 56 19.80 15.79 15.96
N LYS A 57 18.53 15.37 16.13
CA LYS A 57 17.72 14.79 15.03
C LYS A 57 17.82 15.70 13.80
N PRO A 58 17.99 15.19 12.57
CA PRO A 58 18.22 16.05 11.40
C PRO A 58 17.18 17.17 11.25
N GLN A 59 15.91 16.89 11.59
CA GLN A 59 14.82 17.89 11.57
C GLN A 59 15.15 19.14 12.41
N ARG A 60 15.78 18.95 13.58
CA ARG A 60 16.16 20.05 14.48
C ARG A 60 17.32 20.86 13.90
N GLN A 61 18.26 20.22 13.20
CA GLN A 61 19.35 20.93 12.53
C GLN A 61 18.83 21.81 11.40
N CYS A 62 17.84 21.35 10.65
CA CYS A 62 17.20 22.15 9.61
C CYS A 62 16.40 23.33 10.17
N VAL A 63 15.74 23.16 11.34
CA VAL A 63 15.13 24.29 12.06
C VAL A 63 16.19 25.34 12.41
N ILE A 64 17.34 24.92 12.95
CA ILE A 64 18.45 25.82 13.30
C ILE A 64 18.98 26.56 12.07
N CYS A 65 19.24 25.84 10.97
CA CYS A 65 19.77 26.43 9.73
C CYS A 65 18.79 27.46 9.14
N LEU A 66 17.51 27.08 8.98
CA LEU A 66 16.51 27.99 8.42
C LEU A 66 16.26 29.20 9.32
N PHE A 67 16.25 29.02 10.65
CA PHE A 67 16.06 30.13 11.58
C PHE A 67 17.24 31.12 11.56
N ARG A 68 18.48 30.62 11.43
CA ARG A 68 19.69 31.46 11.29
C ARG A 68 19.70 32.27 10.00
N VAL A 69 19.16 31.73 8.91
CA VAL A 69 19.02 32.42 7.62
C VAL A 69 17.89 33.47 7.65
N GLY A 70 17.13 33.57 8.74
CA GLY A 70 16.13 34.62 8.97
C GLY A 70 14.68 34.21 8.74
N PHE A 71 14.41 32.92 8.50
CA PHE A 71 13.04 32.44 8.32
C PHE A 71 12.21 32.57 9.60
N THR A 72 10.94 32.95 9.43
CA THR A 72 9.99 32.96 10.55
C THR A 72 9.66 31.54 11.01
N GLU A 73 9.31 31.38 12.29
CA GLU A 73 8.91 30.08 12.83
C GLU A 73 7.72 29.46 12.08
N SER A 74 6.79 30.30 11.61
CA SER A 74 5.63 29.88 10.81
C SER A 74 6.05 29.32 9.46
N THR A 75 7.02 29.96 8.78
CA THR A 75 7.53 29.49 7.48
C THR A 75 8.31 28.19 7.63
N ILE A 76 9.17 28.08 8.65
CA ILE A 76 9.91 26.86 8.96
C ILE A 76 8.96 25.69 9.27
N ALA A 77 7.90 25.95 10.03
CA ALA A 77 6.88 24.97 10.36
C ALA A 77 6.21 24.40 9.10
N LYS A 78 5.88 25.27 8.12
CA LYS A 78 5.32 24.88 6.82
C LYS A 78 6.31 24.04 6.00
N ILE A 79 7.56 24.50 5.86
CA ILE A 79 8.61 23.81 5.07
C ILE A 79 8.93 22.41 5.63
N LEU A 80 8.99 22.27 6.96
CA LEU A 80 9.39 21.02 7.61
C LEU A 80 8.21 20.13 8.03
N HIS A 81 6.97 20.54 7.77
CA HIS A 81 5.75 19.86 8.19
C HIS A 81 5.74 19.54 9.71
N ILE A 82 6.06 20.53 10.54
CA ILE A 82 6.04 20.45 12.01
C ILE A 82 5.23 21.60 12.59
N THR A 83 4.80 21.48 13.85
CA THR A 83 4.05 22.57 14.50
C THR A 83 4.96 23.76 14.83
N LYS A 84 4.44 24.97 14.72
CA LYS A 84 5.15 26.22 15.09
C LYS A 84 5.70 26.17 16.53
N GLY A 85 4.92 25.63 17.47
CA GLY A 85 5.39 25.44 18.85
C GLY A 85 6.62 24.53 18.98
N ASN A 86 6.72 23.49 18.15
CA ASN A 86 7.92 22.64 18.11
C ASN A 86 9.14 23.40 17.57
N VAL A 87 8.95 24.29 16.59
CA VAL A 87 10.01 25.18 16.07
C VAL A 87 10.50 26.11 17.19
N GLY A 88 9.58 26.80 17.86
CA GLY A 88 9.93 27.72 18.96
C GLY A 88 10.65 27.03 20.12
N VAL A 89 10.23 25.82 20.51
CA VAL A 89 10.94 25.02 21.54
C VAL A 89 12.36 24.68 21.10
N ILE A 90 12.59 24.37 19.82
CA ILE A 90 13.92 24.06 19.29
C ILE A 90 14.80 25.32 19.30
N VAL A 91 14.29 26.43 18.79
CA VAL A 91 15.01 27.72 18.74
C VAL A 91 15.39 28.17 20.15
N HIS A 92 14.43 28.21 21.07
CA HIS A 92 14.63 28.62 22.46
C HIS A 92 15.64 27.71 23.19
N ARG A 93 15.58 26.39 22.97
CA ARG A 93 16.48 25.44 23.65
C ARG A 93 17.93 25.56 23.17
N VAL A 94 18.16 25.98 21.93
CA VAL A 94 19.51 26.12 21.37
C VAL A 94 20.08 27.52 21.62
N GLY A 95 19.24 28.50 22.02
CA GLY A 95 19.68 29.84 22.39
C GLY A 95 20.18 30.66 21.19
N ILE A 96 19.54 30.50 20.02
CA ILE A 96 19.95 31.20 18.80
C ILE A 96 19.09 32.44 18.61
N SER A 97 19.72 33.61 18.56
CA SER A 97 19.13 34.87 18.09
C SER A 97 19.13 34.94 16.56
N ARG A 98 18.16 35.66 15.97
CA ARG A 98 18.19 35.98 14.54
C ARG A 98 19.37 36.91 14.27
N ILE A 99 20.03 36.74 13.12
CA ILE A 99 21.03 37.70 12.64
C ILE A 99 20.32 39.07 12.50
N PRO A 100 20.84 40.16 13.07
CA PRO A 100 20.21 41.48 12.97
C PRO A 100 20.16 41.91 11.50
N SER A 101 18.97 42.14 10.94
CA SER A 101 18.88 42.86 9.66
C SER A 101 19.29 44.31 9.93
N ARG A 102 20.26 44.85 9.20
CA ARG A 102 20.69 46.27 9.28
C ARG A 102 19.59 47.32 9.01
N PHE A 103 18.34 46.92 8.85
CA PHE A 103 17.21 47.82 8.64
C PHE A 103 16.48 48.12 9.95
N SER A 104 16.51 49.39 10.34
CA SER A 104 15.78 49.90 11.51
C SER A 104 14.26 49.78 11.29
N ARG A 105 13.52 49.52 12.37
CA ARG A 105 12.04 49.39 12.36
C ARG A 105 11.33 50.61 11.78
N ASN A 106 11.99 51.77 11.70
CA ASN A 106 11.37 53.02 11.26
C ASN A 106 11.23 53.12 9.73
N MET A 107 12.03 52.40 8.93
CA MET A 107 11.86 52.37 7.46
C MET A 107 10.71 51.46 6.99
N ILE A 108 10.24 50.55 7.86
CA ILE A 108 9.20 49.55 7.51
C ILE A 108 7.79 50.15 7.55
N LYS A 109 7.59 51.29 8.23
CA LYS A 109 6.25 51.88 8.46
C LYS A 109 5.62 52.56 7.24
N ARG A 110 6.33 52.76 6.13
CA ARG A 110 5.86 53.62 5.02
C ARG A 110 5.44 52.91 3.74
N VAL A 111 5.31 51.58 3.71
CA VAL A 111 4.91 50.90 2.47
C VAL A 111 4.05 49.67 2.76
N PRO A 112 2.94 49.44 2.03
CA PRO A 112 2.19 48.19 2.10
C PRO A 112 3.01 47.07 1.43
N LEU A 113 3.91 46.42 2.20
CA LEU A 113 4.95 45.51 1.68
C LEU A 113 4.96 44.14 2.38
N GLU A 114 3.85 43.40 2.43
CA GLU A 114 3.91 42.04 2.99
C GLU A 114 4.58 41.00 2.08
N ASN A 115 5.01 41.34 0.87
CA ASN A 115 5.80 40.41 0.04
C ASN A 115 7.03 41.02 -0.65
N VAL A 116 7.05 42.32 -0.96
CA VAL A 116 8.15 42.89 -1.77
C VAL A 116 9.35 43.32 -0.91
N ALA A 117 9.16 43.92 0.27
CA ALA A 117 10.28 44.26 1.18
C ALA A 117 11.05 43.02 1.63
N VAL A 118 10.32 41.98 2.06
CA VAL A 118 10.92 40.72 2.51
C VAL A 118 11.68 40.05 1.36
N ARG A 119 11.12 40.07 0.14
CA ARG A 119 11.81 39.56 -1.05
C ARG A 119 13.09 40.34 -1.34
N LEU A 120 13.06 41.67 -1.31
CA LEU A 120 14.22 42.52 -1.56
C LEU A 120 15.31 42.37 -0.48
N ILE A 121 14.92 42.25 0.80
CA ILE A 121 15.85 41.98 1.91
C ILE A 121 16.51 40.61 1.75
N VAL A 122 15.73 39.58 1.40
CA VAL A 122 16.28 38.24 1.12
C VAL A 122 17.15 38.25 -0.14
N GLN A 123 16.81 39.02 -1.17
CA GLN A 123 17.59 39.15 -2.40
C GLN A 123 18.93 39.85 -2.15
N GLN A 124 18.93 40.96 -1.40
CA GLN A 124 20.12 41.71 -1.02
C GLN A 124 21.02 40.84 -0.13
N TYR A 125 20.46 40.16 0.87
CA TYR A 125 21.21 39.27 1.75
C TYR A 125 21.81 38.06 1.01
N ARG A 126 21.13 37.52 -0.01
CA ARG A 126 21.67 36.49 -0.92
C ARG A 126 22.75 37.02 -1.86
N ARG A 127 22.77 38.31 -2.20
CA ARG A 127 23.87 38.94 -2.95
C ARG A 127 25.12 39.06 -2.10
N GLU A 128 24.97 39.46 -0.84
CA GLU A 128 26.05 39.63 0.13
C GLU A 128 26.61 38.29 0.67
N ASN A 129 25.84 37.20 0.55
CA ASN A 129 26.24 35.86 0.99
C ASN A 129 26.11 34.86 -0.19
N PRO A 130 27.14 34.73 -1.06
CA PRO A 130 27.09 33.92 -2.28
C PRO A 130 26.71 32.46 -2.06
N ILE A 131 27.06 31.90 -0.89
CA ILE A 131 26.72 30.53 -0.51
C ILE A 131 25.21 30.27 -0.41
N LEU A 132 24.40 31.33 -0.21
CA LEU A 132 22.94 31.24 -0.14
C LEU A 132 22.28 31.20 -1.53
N LYS A 133 22.98 31.55 -2.63
CA LYS A 133 22.46 31.34 -4.00
C LYS A 133 22.26 29.85 -4.32
N LEU A 134 23.05 28.98 -3.69
CA LEU A 134 22.97 27.52 -3.85
C LEU A 134 21.96 26.87 -2.87
N PHE A 135 21.32 27.66 -2.00
CA PHE A 135 20.45 27.17 -0.95
C PHE A 135 19.00 27.04 -1.44
N ASP A 136 18.61 25.84 -1.87
CA ASP A 136 17.21 25.52 -2.19
C ASP A 136 16.38 25.35 -0.91
N GLU A 137 15.53 26.32 -0.63
CA GLU A 137 14.69 26.39 0.58
C GLU A 137 13.65 25.26 0.66
N THR A 138 13.10 24.86 -0.48
CA THR A 138 12.06 23.82 -0.57
C THR A 138 12.66 22.43 -0.42
N ARG A 139 13.91 22.25 -0.88
CA ARG A 139 14.62 20.97 -0.82
C ARG A 139 15.68 20.91 0.27
N HIS A 140 15.91 21.98 1.05
CA HIS A 140 16.93 22.04 2.09
C HIS A 140 16.83 20.87 3.06
N TRP A 141 15.61 20.58 3.54
CA TRP A 141 15.35 19.41 4.39
C TRP A 141 15.83 18.12 3.73
N TRP A 142 15.44 17.90 2.48
CA TRP A 142 15.73 16.68 1.74
C TRP A 142 17.21 16.52 1.44
N ASN A 143 17.90 17.63 1.17
CA ASN A 143 19.29 17.67 0.77
C ASN A 143 20.29 17.86 1.92
N HIS A 144 19.82 18.10 3.15
CA HIS A 144 20.68 18.40 4.30
C HIS A 144 21.74 17.29 4.54
N PRO A 145 23.05 17.62 4.60
CA PRO A 145 24.12 16.63 4.77
C PRO A 145 23.93 15.73 5.99
N VAL A 146 23.58 16.32 7.14
CA VAL A 146 23.27 15.57 8.38
C VAL A 146 22.07 14.63 8.21
N ARG A 147 21.06 14.98 7.41
CA ARG A 147 19.94 14.07 7.12
C ARG A 147 20.39 12.91 6.25
N LYS A 148 21.14 13.18 5.17
CA LYS A 148 21.70 12.14 4.29
C LYS A 148 22.58 11.17 5.09
N ALA A 149 23.49 11.69 5.91
CA ALA A 149 24.31 10.91 6.83
C ALA A 149 23.46 10.11 7.84
N TRP A 150 22.46 10.72 8.46
CA TRP A 150 21.58 10.05 9.41
C TRP A 150 20.71 8.96 8.77
N SER A 151 20.24 9.15 7.54
CA SER A 151 19.53 8.12 6.79
C SER A 151 20.43 6.93 6.48
N SER A 152 21.69 7.18 6.12
CA SER A 152 22.70 6.14 5.93
C SER A 152 22.94 5.36 7.23
N ILE A 153 23.15 6.07 8.35
CA ILE A 153 23.36 5.46 9.68
C ILE A 153 22.13 4.66 10.15
N LYS A 154 20.90 5.14 9.91
CA LYS A 154 19.67 4.43 10.30
C LYS A 154 19.46 3.18 9.44
N SER A 155 19.79 3.24 8.15
CA SER A 155 19.78 2.10 7.24
C SER A 155 20.82 1.07 7.68
N TYR A 156 22.06 1.51 7.94
CA TYR A 156 23.15 0.69 8.48
C TYR A 156 22.77 0.02 9.81
N ARG A 157 22.20 0.76 10.78
CA ARG A 157 21.76 0.19 12.06
C ARG A 157 20.67 -0.87 11.90
N LYS A 158 19.70 -0.67 11.00
CA LYS A 158 18.64 -1.66 10.70
C LYS A 158 19.18 -2.91 10.00
N ASN A 159 20.24 -2.76 9.22
CA ASN A 159 20.86 -3.83 8.42
C ASN A 159 22.13 -4.41 9.07
N SER A 160 22.54 -3.90 10.24
CA SER A 160 23.71 -4.39 10.96
C SER A 160 23.51 -5.84 11.38
N LYS A 161 24.56 -6.66 11.23
CA LYS A 161 24.54 -8.10 11.58
C LYS A 161 24.05 -8.32 13.02
N VAL A 162 24.43 -7.43 13.95
CA VAL A 162 24.05 -7.45 15.37
C VAL A 162 22.54 -7.23 15.56
N HIS A 163 21.95 -6.24 14.88
CA HIS A 163 20.51 -5.97 15.00
C HIS A 163 19.67 -7.09 14.37
N LEU A 164 20.14 -7.63 13.25
CA LEU A 164 19.50 -8.76 12.60
C LEU A 164 19.56 -10.02 13.48
N ALA A 165 20.71 -10.34 14.08
CA ALA A 165 20.87 -11.46 15.00
C ALA A 165 19.90 -11.36 16.19
N LYS A 166 19.81 -10.18 16.82
CA LYS A 166 18.85 -9.92 17.92
C LYS A 166 17.38 -10.06 17.49
N LYS A 167 17.06 -9.79 16.21
CA LYS A 167 15.70 -9.94 15.68
C LYS A 167 15.36 -11.41 15.42
N LEU A 168 16.35 -12.21 15.03
CA LEU A 168 16.19 -13.64 14.76
C LEU A 168 16.07 -14.45 16.05
N THR A 169 16.80 -14.10 17.12
CA THR A 169 16.71 -14.81 18.40
C THR A 169 15.32 -14.73 19.05
N GLY A 170 14.58 -13.63 18.82
CA GLY A 170 13.20 -13.47 19.28
C GLY A 170 12.13 -13.74 18.21
N PHE A 171 12.51 -14.28 17.05
CA PHE A 171 11.55 -14.49 15.96
C PHE A 171 10.70 -15.74 16.21
N LYS A 172 9.38 -15.54 16.20
CA LYS A 172 8.39 -16.61 16.05
C LYS A 172 7.49 -16.27 14.88
N CYS A 173 7.36 -17.19 13.93
CA CYS A 173 6.48 -16.98 12.80
C CYS A 173 5.03 -16.85 13.27
N LYS A 174 4.35 -15.78 12.88
CA LYS A 174 2.95 -15.52 13.29
C LYS A 174 1.93 -16.53 12.76
N PHE A 175 2.34 -17.44 11.88
CA PHE A 175 1.46 -18.45 11.28
C PHE A 175 1.76 -19.87 11.79
N CYS A 176 2.98 -20.39 11.61
CA CYS A 176 3.38 -21.74 12.06
C CYS A 176 3.86 -21.78 13.52
N GLY A 177 4.17 -20.65 14.15
CA GLY A 177 4.87 -20.61 15.45
C GLY A 177 6.36 -20.98 15.40
N CYS A 178 6.87 -21.40 14.25
CA CYS A 178 8.24 -21.86 14.07
C CYS A 178 9.29 -20.74 14.19
N ASP A 179 10.49 -21.12 14.63
CA ASP A 179 11.62 -20.25 14.92
C ASP A 179 12.39 -19.77 13.69
N ALA A 180 13.39 -18.90 13.92
CA ALA A 180 14.26 -18.37 12.87
C ALA A 180 15.08 -19.45 12.15
N SER A 181 15.23 -20.64 12.73
CA SER A 181 15.90 -21.81 12.11
C SER A 181 15.26 -22.22 10.80
N ALA A 182 13.93 -22.07 10.68
CA ALA A 182 13.17 -22.40 9.47
C ALA A 182 13.25 -21.32 8.37
N ILE A 183 14.03 -20.24 8.55
CA ILE A 183 14.14 -19.12 7.60
C ILE A 183 15.40 -19.26 6.74
N PRO A 184 15.26 -19.29 5.40
CA PRO A 184 16.40 -19.23 4.49
C PRO A 184 17.23 -17.95 4.72
N GLU A 185 18.56 -18.07 4.68
CA GLU A 185 19.48 -16.97 5.01
C GLU A 185 19.20 -15.68 4.19
N LYS A 186 18.95 -15.83 2.89
CA LYS A 186 18.58 -14.73 1.98
C LYS A 186 17.37 -13.94 2.48
N ARG A 187 16.41 -14.60 3.13
CA ARG A 187 15.18 -13.98 3.67
C ARG A 187 15.35 -13.35 5.04
N ARG A 188 16.34 -13.77 5.83
CA ARG A 188 16.60 -13.19 7.16
C ARG A 188 16.87 -11.69 7.07
N LYS A 189 17.63 -11.26 6.05
CA LYS A 189 18.01 -9.85 5.78
C LYS A 189 16.81 -8.91 5.57
N ALA A 190 15.63 -9.43 5.23
CA ALA A 190 14.42 -8.63 4.96
C ALA A 190 13.56 -8.33 6.21
N GLY A 191 13.90 -8.88 7.39
CA GLY A 191 13.23 -8.57 8.64
C GLY A 191 11.76 -9.01 8.71
N LEU A 192 11.48 -10.26 8.33
CA LEU A 192 10.15 -10.79 8.06
C LEU A 192 9.31 -11.11 9.32
N LYS A 193 7.99 -11.18 9.14
CA LYS A 193 6.98 -11.61 10.15
C LYS A 193 6.62 -13.11 10.05
N TYR A 194 7.01 -13.75 8.96
CA TYR A 194 6.66 -15.12 8.61
C TYR A 194 7.90 -15.87 8.11
N CYS A 195 7.99 -17.18 8.36
CA CYS A 195 9.15 -17.99 7.97
C CYS A 195 9.25 -18.23 6.46
N SER A 196 8.11 -18.26 5.76
CA SER A 196 8.03 -18.60 4.34
C SER A 196 6.91 -17.84 3.61
N VAL A 197 6.96 -17.81 2.26
CA VAL A 197 5.94 -17.14 1.43
C VAL A 197 4.63 -17.90 1.58
N LYS A 198 4.72 -19.24 1.73
CA LYS A 198 3.60 -20.12 2.04
C LYS A 198 2.91 -19.73 3.34
N CYS A 199 3.66 -19.50 4.42
CA CYS A 199 3.10 -19.08 5.71
C CYS A 199 2.46 -17.69 5.64
N GLU A 200 3.12 -16.75 4.97
CA GLU A 200 2.55 -15.41 4.74
C GLU A 200 1.23 -15.48 3.95
N ARG A 201 1.19 -16.28 2.87
CA ARG A 201 -0.01 -16.48 2.06
C ARG A 201 -1.13 -17.11 2.89
N LYS A 202 -0.85 -18.16 3.67
CA LYS A 202 -1.84 -18.82 4.52
C LYS A 202 -2.37 -17.88 5.60
N ALA A 203 -1.49 -17.11 6.25
CA ALA A 203 -1.89 -16.11 7.25
C ALA A 203 -2.82 -15.04 6.67
N ARG A 204 -2.51 -14.56 5.45
CA ARG A 204 -3.35 -13.59 4.74
C ARG A 204 -4.73 -14.16 4.42
N ILE A 205 -4.80 -15.42 3.96
CA ILE A 205 -6.07 -16.10 3.67
C ILE A 205 -6.88 -16.28 4.96
N ALA A 206 -6.25 -16.73 6.05
CA ALA A 206 -6.92 -16.88 7.34
C ALA A 206 -7.46 -15.54 7.88
N ALA A 207 -6.66 -14.48 7.82
CA ALA A 207 -7.09 -13.14 8.24
C ALA A 207 -8.24 -12.60 7.37
N GLU A 208 -8.23 -12.87 6.07
CA GLU A 208 -9.32 -12.49 5.17
C GLU A 208 -10.60 -13.29 5.46
N LYS A 209 -10.50 -14.58 5.74
CA LYS A 209 -11.65 -15.40 6.17
C LYS A 209 -12.27 -14.86 7.47
N LEU A 210 -11.45 -14.55 8.47
CA LEU A 210 -11.92 -13.96 9.73
C LEU A 210 -12.60 -12.60 9.50
N ARG A 211 -12.06 -11.76 8.61
CA ARG A 211 -12.69 -10.47 8.25
C ARG A 211 -14.04 -10.64 7.58
N ILE A 212 -14.17 -11.61 6.69
CA ILE A 212 -15.43 -11.93 6.01
C ILE A 212 -16.44 -12.50 7.02
N GLN A 213 -16.00 -13.32 7.97
CA GLN A 213 -16.86 -13.84 9.05
C GLN A 213 -17.32 -12.72 10.00
N SER A 214 -16.44 -11.77 10.34
CA SER A 214 -16.77 -10.67 11.26
C SER A 214 -17.64 -9.57 10.63
N ASP A 215 -17.63 -9.43 9.31
CA ASP A 215 -18.42 -8.45 8.55
C ASP A 215 -18.97 -9.12 7.29
N PRO A 216 -20.16 -9.78 7.36
CA PRO A 216 -20.77 -10.46 6.22
C PRO A 216 -21.01 -9.51 5.03
N GLN A 217 -21.25 -8.22 5.29
CA GLN A 217 -21.45 -7.20 4.25
C GLN A 217 -20.13 -6.76 3.59
N LEU A 218 -18.96 -7.05 4.17
CA LEU A 218 -17.66 -6.75 3.57
C LEU A 218 -17.54 -7.32 2.16
N TRP A 219 -18.11 -8.51 1.93
CA TRP A 219 -18.12 -9.12 0.61
C TRP A 219 -18.91 -8.29 -0.39
N GLN A 220 -20.10 -7.81 -0.01
CA GLN A 220 -20.94 -6.95 -0.85
C GLN A 220 -20.23 -5.63 -1.15
N ARG A 221 -19.69 -4.94 -0.14
CA ARG A 221 -18.93 -3.68 -0.34
C ARG A 221 -17.71 -3.88 -1.26
N LYS A 222 -16.98 -4.99 -1.11
CA LYS A 222 -15.86 -5.35 -2.01
C LYS A 222 -16.31 -5.70 -3.43
N ARG A 223 -17.50 -6.28 -3.59
CA ARG A 223 -18.09 -6.56 -4.90
C ARG A 223 -18.47 -5.26 -5.60
N GLU A 224 -19.16 -4.36 -4.91
CA GLU A 224 -19.57 -3.06 -5.45
C GLU A 224 -18.38 -2.16 -5.74
N ALA A 225 -17.36 -2.12 -4.87
CA ALA A 225 -16.11 -1.42 -5.16
C ALA A 225 -15.42 -1.96 -6.42
N ARG A 226 -15.42 -3.29 -6.63
CA ARG A 226 -14.87 -3.91 -7.85
C ARG A 226 -15.67 -3.56 -9.10
N LYS A 227 -17.00 -3.61 -9.04
CA LYS A 227 -17.87 -3.17 -10.14
C LYS A 227 -17.56 -1.72 -10.51
N ARG A 228 -17.53 -0.81 -9.53
CA ARG A 228 -17.19 0.61 -9.74
C ARG A 228 -15.82 0.77 -10.41
N CYS A 229 -14.79 0.06 -9.96
CA CYS A 229 -13.46 0.10 -10.59
C CYS A 229 -13.47 -0.44 -12.03
N TYR A 230 -14.25 -1.48 -12.32
CA TYR A 230 -14.38 -2.06 -13.66
C TYR A 230 -15.04 -1.07 -14.64
N HIS A 231 -16.18 -0.49 -14.26
CA HIS A 231 -16.86 0.53 -15.07
C HIS A 231 -15.98 1.78 -15.26
N ARG A 232 -15.28 2.20 -14.20
CA ARG A 232 -14.33 3.29 -14.26
C ARG A 232 -13.20 3.01 -15.25
N THR A 233 -12.58 1.83 -15.20
CA THR A 233 -11.50 1.47 -16.14
C THR A 233 -11.98 1.45 -17.59
N ARG A 234 -13.22 0.99 -17.85
CA ARG A 234 -13.78 0.99 -19.21
C ARG A 234 -14.04 2.41 -19.75
N ARG A 235 -14.44 3.34 -18.88
CA ARG A 235 -14.71 4.75 -19.24
C ARG A 235 -13.42 5.59 -19.32
N GLU A 236 -12.55 5.47 -18.33
CA GLU A 236 -11.35 6.30 -18.18
C GLU A 236 -10.14 5.75 -18.94
N ARG A 237 -10.16 4.46 -19.33
CA ARG A 237 -9.06 3.79 -20.01
C ARG A 237 -9.52 2.96 -21.21
N PRO A 238 -10.15 3.58 -22.22
CA PRO A 238 -10.62 2.87 -23.41
C PRO A 238 -9.49 2.14 -24.15
N GLU A 239 -8.25 2.63 -24.04
CA GLU A 239 -7.06 2.01 -24.66
C GLU A 239 -6.77 0.62 -24.10
N VAL A 240 -6.99 0.40 -22.79
CA VAL A 240 -6.79 -0.91 -22.15
C VAL A 240 -7.84 -1.90 -22.61
N TYR A 241 -9.09 -1.45 -22.72
CA TYR A 241 -10.16 -2.27 -23.25
C TYR A 241 -9.95 -2.62 -24.72
N ALA A 242 -9.58 -1.64 -25.55
CA ALA A 242 -9.27 -1.85 -26.96
C ALA A 242 -8.10 -2.82 -27.15
N ALA A 243 -7.02 -2.70 -26.36
CA ALA A 243 -5.90 -3.63 -26.40
C ALA A 243 -6.31 -5.06 -26.01
N GLU A 244 -7.20 -5.21 -25.04
CA GLU A 244 -7.74 -6.52 -24.66
C GLU A 244 -8.66 -7.10 -25.74
N VAL A 245 -9.43 -6.28 -26.46
CA VAL A 245 -10.22 -6.72 -27.61
C VAL A 245 -9.29 -7.16 -28.74
N ARG A 246 -8.30 -6.35 -29.12
CA ARG A 246 -7.28 -6.70 -30.15
C ARG A 246 -6.60 -8.02 -29.81
N ARG A 247 -6.08 -8.17 -28.59
CA ARG A 247 -5.44 -9.41 -28.14
C ARG A 247 -6.33 -10.66 -28.29
N LYS A 248 -7.66 -10.53 -28.16
CA LYS A 248 -8.57 -11.67 -28.40
C LYS A 248 -8.76 -11.97 -29.87
N LEU A 249 -8.77 -10.95 -30.72
CA LEU A 249 -8.91 -11.11 -32.16
C LEU A 249 -7.63 -11.69 -32.76
N ASP A 250 -6.48 -11.13 -32.39
CA ASP A 250 -5.16 -11.52 -32.91
C ASP A 250 -4.69 -12.90 -32.40
N ASN A 251 -5.33 -13.42 -31.34
CA ASN A 251 -4.91 -14.66 -30.69
C ASN A 251 -6.12 -15.57 -30.40
N PRO A 252 -6.56 -16.37 -31.40
CA PRO A 252 -7.70 -17.26 -31.27
C PRO A 252 -7.56 -18.27 -30.12
N GLN A 253 -6.36 -18.82 -29.91
CA GLN A 253 -6.08 -19.76 -28.83
C GLN A 253 -6.27 -19.12 -27.44
N TYR A 254 -5.87 -17.86 -27.26
CA TYR A 254 -6.15 -17.10 -26.04
C TYR A 254 -7.64 -16.85 -25.87
N ARG A 255 -8.35 -16.51 -26.95
CA ARG A 255 -9.79 -16.22 -26.93
C ARG A 255 -10.61 -17.45 -26.51
N VAL A 256 -10.38 -18.60 -27.14
CA VAL A 256 -11.04 -19.87 -26.77
C VAL A 256 -10.72 -20.25 -25.33
N ALA A 257 -9.43 -20.21 -24.95
CA ALA A 257 -9.01 -20.53 -23.59
C ALA A 257 -9.70 -19.62 -22.55
N LYS A 258 -9.85 -18.33 -22.85
CA LYS A 258 -10.50 -17.36 -21.98
C LYS A 258 -12.01 -17.60 -21.86
N ASN A 259 -12.69 -17.90 -22.97
CA ASN A 259 -14.12 -18.18 -22.97
C ASN A 259 -14.42 -19.43 -22.13
N HIS A 260 -13.65 -20.49 -22.34
CA HIS A 260 -13.79 -21.73 -21.58
C HIS A 260 -13.53 -21.54 -20.08
N ARG A 261 -12.46 -20.81 -19.71
CA ARG A 261 -12.19 -20.45 -18.31
C ARG A 261 -13.35 -19.67 -17.68
N SER A 262 -13.98 -18.79 -18.46
CA SER A 262 -15.14 -18.00 -18.00
C SER A 262 -16.36 -18.89 -17.78
N ARG A 263 -16.58 -19.90 -18.63
CA ARG A 263 -17.64 -20.91 -18.44
C ARG A 263 -17.44 -21.73 -17.18
N ILE A 264 -16.25 -22.29 -16.96
CA ILE A 264 -15.90 -23.01 -15.72
C ILE A 264 -16.11 -22.11 -14.50
N PHE A 265 -15.62 -20.87 -14.56
CA PHE A 265 -15.79 -19.92 -13.45
C PHE A 265 -17.26 -19.66 -13.13
N TYR A 266 -18.11 -19.52 -14.15
CA TYR A 266 -19.55 -19.35 -13.97
C TYR A 266 -20.18 -20.55 -13.24
N LEU A 267 -19.86 -21.77 -13.66
CA LEU A 267 -20.40 -23.00 -13.07
C LEU A 267 -19.97 -23.18 -11.61
N VAL A 268 -18.70 -22.94 -11.31
CA VAL A 268 -18.17 -22.96 -9.94
C VAL A 268 -18.84 -21.90 -9.07
N ARG A 269 -19.03 -20.68 -9.61
CA ARG A 269 -19.70 -19.59 -8.88
C ARG A 269 -21.17 -19.92 -8.58
N LYS A 270 -21.83 -20.66 -9.46
CA LYS A 270 -23.22 -21.11 -9.29
C LYS A 270 -23.35 -22.33 -8.38
N GLY A 271 -22.24 -22.93 -7.95
CA GLY A 271 -22.26 -24.13 -7.11
C GLY A 271 -22.59 -25.42 -7.88
N VAL A 272 -22.62 -25.37 -9.22
CA VAL A 272 -22.93 -26.53 -10.07
C VAL A 272 -21.70 -27.42 -10.27
N MET A 273 -20.50 -26.84 -10.22
CA MET A 273 -19.24 -27.53 -10.48
C MET A 273 -18.27 -27.40 -9.31
N VAL A 274 -17.62 -28.50 -8.92
CA VAL A 274 -16.50 -28.48 -7.98
C VAL A 274 -15.19 -28.46 -8.74
N LYS A 275 -14.42 -27.38 -8.58
CA LYS A 275 -13.14 -27.21 -9.28
C LYS A 275 -11.97 -27.78 -8.46
N THR A 276 -11.43 -28.89 -8.93
CA THR A 276 -10.28 -29.59 -8.34
C THR A 276 -8.94 -29.16 -8.94
N GLN A 277 -8.94 -28.71 -10.20
CA GLN A 277 -7.71 -28.37 -10.93
C GLN A 277 -7.77 -27.04 -11.67
N THR A 278 -6.64 -26.64 -12.28
CA THR A 278 -6.61 -25.42 -13.10
C THR A 278 -7.48 -25.58 -14.34
N SER A 279 -8.17 -24.51 -14.74
CA SER A 279 -9.10 -24.54 -15.87
C SER A 279 -8.49 -25.03 -17.19
N LEU A 280 -7.18 -24.87 -17.38
CA LEU A 280 -6.47 -25.39 -18.56
C LEU A 280 -6.34 -26.92 -18.56
N LYS A 281 -6.22 -27.55 -17.39
CA LYS A 281 -6.04 -29.01 -17.30
C LYS A 281 -7.29 -29.77 -17.76
N TYR A 282 -8.48 -29.18 -17.56
CA TYR A 282 -9.73 -29.76 -18.05
C TYR A 282 -9.79 -29.89 -19.57
N PHE A 283 -8.99 -29.10 -20.32
CA PHE A 283 -8.92 -29.29 -21.76
C PHE A 283 -8.37 -30.66 -22.15
N GLY A 284 -7.51 -31.27 -21.34
CA GLY A 284 -6.77 -32.48 -21.72
C GLY A 284 -5.72 -32.24 -22.81
N CYS A 285 -5.48 -30.98 -23.23
CA CYS A 285 -4.49 -30.63 -24.25
C CYS A 285 -3.96 -29.19 -24.07
N THR A 286 -3.04 -28.77 -24.94
CA THR A 286 -2.56 -27.37 -25.00
C THR A 286 -3.57 -26.47 -25.73
N PRO A 287 -3.60 -25.15 -25.47
CA PRO A 287 -4.45 -24.23 -26.23
C PRO A 287 -4.19 -24.24 -27.73
N THR A 288 -2.96 -24.50 -28.15
CA THR A 288 -2.59 -24.65 -29.56
C THR A 288 -3.23 -25.89 -30.17
N HIS A 289 -3.17 -27.03 -29.48
CA HIS A 289 -3.82 -28.26 -29.93
C HIS A 289 -5.34 -28.09 -30.02
N LEU A 290 -5.97 -27.46 -29.01
CA LEU A 290 -7.41 -27.17 -29.06
C LEU A 290 -7.78 -26.29 -30.26
N LYS A 291 -6.94 -25.30 -30.60
CA LYS A 291 -7.14 -24.46 -31.80
C LYS A 291 -7.13 -25.32 -33.06
N GLN A 292 -6.10 -26.16 -33.23
CA GLN A 292 -5.96 -27.04 -34.40
C GLN A 292 -7.11 -28.05 -34.52
N HIS A 293 -7.53 -28.66 -33.41
CA HIS A 293 -8.67 -29.58 -33.37
C HIS A 293 -9.99 -28.91 -33.78
N LEU A 294 -10.21 -27.66 -33.37
CA LEU A 294 -11.40 -26.92 -33.79
C LEU A 294 -11.30 -26.53 -35.27
N GLU A 295 -10.14 -26.05 -35.72
CA GLU A 295 -9.87 -25.69 -37.13
C GLU A 295 -10.09 -26.87 -38.07
N SER A 296 -9.66 -28.08 -37.71
CA SER A 296 -9.82 -29.27 -38.55
C SER A 296 -11.27 -29.73 -38.71
N GLN A 297 -12.20 -29.17 -37.92
CA GLN A 297 -13.64 -29.45 -37.98
C GLN A 297 -14.43 -28.28 -38.61
N PHE A 298 -13.75 -27.24 -39.11
CA PHE A 298 -14.43 -26.10 -39.74
C PHE A 298 -15.16 -26.51 -41.02
N LYS A 299 -16.42 -26.07 -41.11
CA LYS A 299 -17.21 -26.16 -42.34
C LYS A 299 -16.99 -24.91 -43.20
N PHE A 300 -17.39 -24.98 -44.47
CA PHE A 300 -17.36 -23.82 -45.36
C PHE A 300 -18.03 -22.61 -44.69
N GLY A 301 -17.35 -21.46 -44.70
CA GLY A 301 -17.81 -20.23 -44.05
C GLY A 301 -17.43 -20.09 -42.56
N MET A 302 -16.74 -21.05 -41.95
CA MET A 302 -16.22 -20.90 -40.58
C MET A 302 -14.77 -20.37 -40.59
N THR A 303 -14.53 -19.28 -39.86
CA THR A 303 -13.20 -18.68 -39.71
C THR A 303 -12.99 -18.16 -38.28
N TRP A 304 -11.75 -17.93 -37.84
CA TRP A 304 -11.54 -17.39 -36.48
C TRP A 304 -12.02 -15.95 -36.33
N GLU A 305 -12.03 -15.20 -37.43
CA GLU A 305 -12.51 -13.82 -37.53
C GLU A 305 -14.01 -13.76 -37.22
N ASN A 306 -14.78 -14.77 -37.65
CA ASN A 306 -16.22 -14.84 -37.43
C ASN A 306 -16.63 -15.70 -36.21
N TYR A 307 -15.66 -16.22 -35.45
CA TYR A 307 -15.90 -16.91 -34.17
C TYR A 307 -16.73 -16.05 -33.21
N GLY A 308 -17.77 -16.63 -32.63
CA GLY A 308 -18.69 -15.97 -31.70
C GLY A 308 -19.86 -15.25 -32.40
N LYS A 309 -19.75 -14.96 -33.70
CA LYS A 309 -20.82 -14.37 -34.51
C LYS A 309 -21.50 -15.43 -35.38
N VAL A 310 -20.73 -16.15 -36.20
CA VAL A 310 -21.24 -17.13 -37.17
C VAL A 310 -21.23 -18.55 -36.60
N TRP A 311 -20.21 -18.89 -35.81
CA TRP A 311 -20.10 -20.21 -35.16
C TRP A 311 -19.62 -20.07 -33.72
N HIS A 312 -19.98 -21.05 -32.89
CA HIS A 312 -19.63 -21.14 -31.48
C HIS A 312 -18.88 -22.45 -31.19
N VAL A 313 -18.18 -22.48 -30.05
CA VAL A 313 -17.65 -23.74 -29.52
C VAL A 313 -18.76 -24.44 -28.75
N ASP A 314 -19.24 -25.55 -29.28
CA ASP A 314 -20.26 -26.42 -28.69
C ASP A 314 -19.61 -27.59 -27.92
N HIS A 315 -20.35 -28.15 -26.98
CA HIS A 315 -20.02 -29.42 -26.34
C HIS A 315 -20.84 -30.52 -27.01
N LYS A 316 -20.19 -31.46 -27.72
CA LYS A 316 -20.83 -32.60 -28.41
C LYS A 316 -21.85 -33.26 -27.49
N LYS A 317 -21.37 -33.69 -26.32
CA LYS A 317 -22.19 -34.08 -25.17
C LYS A 317 -22.45 -32.85 -24.28
N PRO A 318 -23.69 -32.38 -24.16
CA PRO A 318 -24.01 -31.13 -23.47
C PRO A 318 -23.80 -31.20 -21.96
N LEU A 319 -23.32 -30.10 -21.38
CA LEU A 319 -23.03 -29.97 -19.94
C LEU A 319 -24.28 -30.01 -19.03
N GLY A 320 -25.43 -29.59 -19.56
CA GLY A 320 -26.67 -29.42 -18.80
C GLY A 320 -27.66 -30.57 -18.94
N GLY A 321 -27.24 -31.69 -19.53
CA GLY A 321 -28.05 -32.91 -19.61
C GLY A 321 -27.81 -33.83 -18.41
N LYS A 322 -28.48 -35.00 -18.39
CA LYS A 322 -28.29 -36.05 -17.37
C LYS A 322 -26.95 -36.82 -17.52
N LEU A 323 -26.11 -36.43 -18.48
CA LEU A 323 -24.90 -37.20 -18.85
C LEU A 323 -23.70 -36.96 -17.94
N PHE A 324 -23.62 -35.79 -17.30
CA PHE A 324 -22.46 -35.43 -16.49
C PHE A 324 -22.91 -34.95 -15.12
N ASP A 325 -22.35 -35.55 -14.08
CA ASP A 325 -22.38 -35.00 -12.74
C ASP A 325 -21.17 -34.06 -12.56
N LEU A 326 -21.39 -32.75 -12.70
CA LEU A 326 -20.31 -31.76 -12.56
C LEU A 326 -19.81 -31.58 -11.10
N THR A 327 -20.38 -32.29 -10.13
CA THR A 327 -19.80 -32.42 -8.79
C THR A 327 -18.71 -33.49 -8.74
N ASN A 328 -18.75 -34.47 -9.66
CA ASN A 328 -17.73 -35.48 -9.85
C ASN A 328 -16.54 -34.91 -10.67
N PRO A 329 -15.31 -34.96 -10.14
CA PRO A 329 -14.13 -34.48 -10.85
C PRO A 329 -13.85 -35.19 -12.20
N LYS A 330 -14.16 -36.50 -12.31
CA LYS A 330 -13.92 -37.26 -13.55
C LYS A 330 -14.85 -36.82 -14.67
N ASP A 331 -16.13 -36.66 -14.36
CA ASP A 331 -17.13 -36.16 -15.31
C ASP A 331 -16.78 -34.75 -15.79
N CYS A 332 -16.27 -33.90 -14.91
CA CYS A 332 -15.76 -32.58 -15.31
C CYS A 332 -14.61 -32.68 -16.33
N GLU A 333 -13.69 -33.63 -16.15
CA GLU A 333 -12.57 -33.82 -17.09
C GLU A 333 -13.04 -34.28 -18.46
N ILE A 334 -14.01 -35.20 -18.50
CA ILE A 334 -14.60 -35.69 -19.75
C ILE A 334 -15.42 -34.59 -20.42
N ALA A 335 -16.26 -33.91 -19.64
CA ALA A 335 -17.20 -32.92 -20.15
C ALA A 335 -16.48 -31.72 -20.81
N PHE A 336 -15.35 -31.28 -20.24
CA PHE A 336 -14.60 -30.12 -20.74
C PHE A 336 -13.37 -30.49 -21.59
N ASN A 337 -13.19 -31.77 -21.91
CA ASN A 337 -12.09 -32.25 -22.73
C ASN A 337 -12.19 -31.71 -24.16
N TRP A 338 -11.04 -31.49 -24.81
CA TRP A 338 -10.98 -31.11 -26.22
C TRP A 338 -11.77 -32.04 -27.14
N SER A 339 -11.81 -33.34 -26.84
CA SER A 339 -12.54 -34.34 -27.64
C SER A 339 -14.05 -34.13 -27.63
N ASN A 340 -14.59 -33.52 -26.55
CA ASN A 340 -16.00 -33.17 -26.43
C ASN A 340 -16.32 -31.79 -27.03
N LEU A 341 -15.34 -31.05 -27.53
CA LEU A 341 -15.54 -29.71 -28.11
C LEU A 341 -15.58 -29.78 -29.64
N GLN A 342 -16.51 -29.01 -30.23
CA GLN A 342 -16.64 -28.87 -31.68
C GLN A 342 -17.02 -27.45 -32.09
N PRO A 343 -16.66 -27.00 -33.30
CA PRO A 343 -17.28 -25.84 -33.91
C PRO A 343 -18.70 -26.20 -34.38
N LEU A 344 -19.66 -25.32 -34.12
CA LEU A 344 -21.04 -25.47 -34.59
C LEU A 344 -21.57 -24.10 -34.98
N PHE A 345 -22.38 -24.01 -36.06
CA PHE A 345 -22.96 -22.71 -36.42
C PHE A 345 -23.79 -22.16 -35.26
N ALA A 346 -23.76 -20.85 -35.06
CA ALA A 346 -24.34 -20.20 -33.89
C ALA A 346 -25.83 -20.53 -33.75
N GLU A 347 -26.56 -20.52 -34.86
CA GLU A 347 -27.97 -20.86 -34.92
C GLU A 347 -28.22 -22.34 -34.59
N GLU A 348 -27.43 -23.26 -35.17
CA GLU A 348 -27.52 -24.69 -34.88
C GLU A 348 -27.24 -24.99 -33.39
N ASN A 349 -26.24 -24.33 -32.81
CA ASN A 349 -25.87 -24.47 -31.40
C ASN A 349 -27.00 -23.98 -30.47
N LEU A 350 -27.62 -22.84 -30.80
CA LEU A 350 -28.75 -22.32 -30.05
C LEU A 350 -29.96 -23.27 -30.13
N ARG A 351 -30.24 -23.82 -31.31
CA ARG A 351 -31.31 -24.79 -31.53
C ARG A 351 -31.06 -26.14 -30.84
N LYS A 352 -29.80 -26.59 -30.81
CA LYS A 352 -29.35 -27.81 -30.12
C LYS A 352 -29.62 -27.74 -28.62
N SER A 353 -29.34 -26.60 -27.99
CA SER A 353 -29.51 -26.41 -26.54
C SER A 353 -28.79 -27.51 -25.74
N ASN A 354 -29.49 -28.32 -24.95
CA ASN A 354 -28.97 -29.44 -24.17
C ASN A 354 -29.28 -30.81 -24.79
N LYS A 355 -29.67 -30.87 -26.06
CA LYS A 355 -29.95 -32.13 -26.77
C LYS A 355 -28.65 -32.79 -27.23
N ILE A 356 -28.62 -34.11 -27.18
CA ILE A 356 -27.60 -34.90 -27.88
C ILE A 356 -28.06 -34.99 -29.33
N ILE A 357 -27.18 -34.57 -30.24
CA ILE A 357 -27.38 -34.82 -31.66
C ILE A 357 -26.50 -36.02 -31.94
N ASP A 358 -27.11 -37.16 -32.24
CA ASP A 358 -26.38 -38.28 -32.82
C ASP A 358 -25.95 -37.82 -34.22
N VAL A 359 -24.63 -37.72 -34.42
CA VAL A 359 -24.00 -37.35 -35.69
C VAL A 359 -23.50 -38.61 -36.36
#